data_AF-A0A7C5TI61-F1
#
_entry.id   AF-A0A7C5TI61-F1
#
_cell.length_a   1.000
_cell.length_b   1.000
_cell.length_c   1.000
_cell.angle_alpha   90.00
_cell.angle_beta   90.00
_cell.angle_gamma   90.00
#
_symmetry.space_group_name_H-M   'P 1'
#
loop_
_entity.id
_entity.type
_entity.pdbx_description
1 polymer ?
#
loop_
_entity_poly.entity_id
_entity_poly.type
_entity_poly.pdbx_seq_one_letter_code
_entity_poly.pdbx_strand_id
1 'polypeptide(L)'
;MRGLEELTKILMESKGVLDAKLLEELSYKFGRSRVEKAIRTVMDRRVKLYVFKPSGRILWVIEGKERRRFILPASGYCSCEDFYFNVVDGKARLCYHVIAQRIASLCSRYDVVEARDDLYDEFIEEFRNMPMEGRPRYLNVAENVRAAASEILAEKGPQPIGVLYFLLSERGVDIPSKRSLSMILRMDPKNRFKFKSGKWILSESFRET
;
A
#
# COMPACT_ATOMS: atom_id res chain seq x y z
N MET A 1 11.03 7.21 2.42
CA MET A 1 11.32 8.44 1.65
C MET A 1 12.49 8.31 0.68
N ARG A 2 13.60 7.62 1.00
CA ARG A 2 14.75 7.37 0.09
C ARG A 2 14.45 7.09 -1.39
N GLY A 3 13.40 6.31 -1.69
CA GLY A 3 13.02 6.01 -3.08
C GLY A 3 12.48 7.22 -3.85
N LEU A 4 11.73 8.11 -3.20
CA LEU A 4 11.18 9.32 -3.80
C LEU A 4 12.26 10.36 -4.07
N GLU A 5 13.19 10.54 -3.12
CA GLU A 5 14.34 11.43 -3.25
C GLU A 5 15.22 11.00 -4.43
N GLU A 6 15.51 9.70 -4.54
CA GLU A 6 16.31 9.17 -5.65
C GLU A 6 15.60 9.34 -7.01
N LEU A 7 14.30 9.04 -7.08
CA LEU A 7 13.52 9.27 -8.30
C LEU A 7 13.57 10.75 -8.71
N THR A 8 13.41 11.65 -7.75
CA THR A 8 13.44 13.11 -7.99
C THR A 8 14.79 13.54 -8.51
N LYS A 9 15.88 13.06 -7.90
CA LYS A 9 17.25 13.36 -8.34
C LYS A 9 17.48 12.95 -9.80
N ILE A 10 17.15 11.70 -10.14
CA ILE A 10 17.33 11.16 -11.50
C ILE A 10 16.56 11.98 -12.55
N LEU A 11 15.31 12.35 -12.24
CA LEU A 11 14.47 13.15 -13.15
C LEU A 11 14.95 14.61 -13.30
N MET A 12 15.53 15.19 -12.26
CA MET A 12 16.12 16.53 -12.34
C MET A 12 17.40 16.52 -13.19
N GLU A 13 18.23 15.48 -13.04
CA GLU A 13 19.45 15.29 -13.84
C GLU A 13 19.14 15.09 -15.34
N SER A 14 18.01 14.47 -15.67
CA SER A 14 17.55 14.32 -17.05
C SER A 14 16.95 15.60 -17.66
N LYS A 15 16.80 16.68 -16.87
CA LYS A 15 16.18 17.95 -17.27
C LYS A 15 14.80 17.76 -17.91
N GLY A 16 14.05 16.76 -17.44
CA GLY A 16 12.71 16.44 -17.94
C GLY A 16 12.66 15.72 -19.29
N VAL A 17 13.80 15.33 -19.87
CA VAL A 17 13.87 14.52 -21.09
C VAL A 17 13.60 13.06 -20.74
N LEU A 18 12.57 12.46 -21.37
CA LEU A 18 12.21 11.05 -21.20
C LEU A 18 12.77 10.21 -22.35
N ASP A 19 14.08 9.96 -22.33
CA ASP A 19 14.76 9.13 -23.32
C ASP A 19 14.90 7.65 -22.89
N ALA A 20 15.37 6.80 -23.81
CA ALA A 20 15.54 5.37 -23.54
C ALA A 20 16.50 5.09 -22.37
N LYS A 21 17.55 5.90 -22.22
CA LYS A 21 18.56 5.74 -21.17
C LYS A 21 17.95 5.99 -19.78
N LEU A 22 17.18 7.06 -19.63
CA LEU A 22 16.45 7.35 -18.41
C LEU A 22 15.45 6.25 -18.08
N LEU A 23 14.68 5.79 -19.07
CA LEU A 23 13.70 4.72 -18.87
C LEU A 23 14.35 3.42 -18.42
N GLU A 24 15.53 3.09 -18.94
CA GLU A 24 16.31 1.93 -18.51
C GLU A 24 16.80 2.09 -17.06
N GLU A 25 17.36 3.25 -16.70
CA GLU A 25 17.80 3.53 -15.33
C GLU A 25 16.65 3.44 -14.32
N LEU A 26 15.51 4.08 -14.63
CA LEU A 26 14.32 4.00 -13.80
C LEU A 26 13.83 2.55 -13.68
N SER A 27 13.82 1.81 -14.79
CA SER A 27 13.38 0.41 -14.82
C SER A 27 14.25 -0.49 -13.95
N TYR A 28 15.57 -0.26 -13.96
CA TYR A 28 16.52 -0.97 -13.11
C TYR A 28 16.26 -0.68 -11.62
N LYS A 29 16.03 0.59 -11.25
CA LYS A 29 15.88 1.01 -9.84
C LYS A 29 14.50 0.75 -9.22
N PHE A 30 13.43 0.86 -10.01
CA PHE A 30 12.03 0.82 -9.53
C PHE A 30 11.22 -0.34 -10.10
N GLY A 31 11.80 -1.12 -11.01
CA GLY A 31 11.19 -2.26 -11.68
C GLY A 31 10.52 -1.87 -12.99
N ARG A 32 10.91 -2.54 -14.08
CA ARG A 32 10.45 -2.29 -15.45
C ARG A 32 8.92 -2.17 -15.56
N SER A 33 8.17 -3.14 -15.06
CA SER A 33 6.70 -3.13 -15.14
C SER A 33 6.06 -1.91 -14.46
N ARG A 34 6.62 -1.44 -13.33
CA ARG A 34 6.11 -0.24 -12.65
C ARG A 34 6.40 1.02 -13.45
N VAL A 35 7.60 1.11 -14.01
CA VAL A 35 8.01 2.27 -14.83
C VAL A 35 7.19 2.34 -16.12
N GLU A 36 7.00 1.23 -16.83
CA GLU A 36 6.17 1.18 -18.04
C GLU A 36 4.73 1.61 -17.77
N LYS A 37 4.13 1.13 -16.67
CA LYS A 37 2.77 1.55 -16.24
C LYS A 37 2.73 3.04 -15.88
N ALA A 38 3.76 3.54 -15.21
CA ALA A 38 3.86 4.95 -14.85
C ALA A 38 3.93 5.83 -16.10
N ILE A 39 4.80 5.50 -17.05
CA ILE A 39 4.95 6.22 -18.32
C ILE A 39 3.64 6.20 -19.11
N ARG A 40 3.00 5.04 -19.26
CA ARG A 40 1.69 4.95 -19.93
C ARG A 40 0.66 5.88 -19.26
N THR A 41 0.63 5.90 -17.93
CA THR A 41 -0.29 6.78 -17.17
C THR A 41 -0.04 8.26 -17.44
N VAL A 42 1.22 8.68 -17.56
CA VAL A 42 1.59 10.05 -17.94
C VAL A 42 1.20 10.35 -19.39
N MET A 43 1.50 9.43 -20.33
CA MET A 43 1.21 9.59 -21.75
C MET A 43 -0.30 9.64 -22.05
N ASP A 44 -1.10 8.87 -21.29
CA ASP A 44 -2.56 8.88 -21.36
C ASP A 44 -3.20 10.15 -20.75
N ARG A 45 -2.40 11.12 -20.28
CA ARG A 45 -2.84 12.34 -19.56
C ARG A 45 -3.74 12.07 -18.34
N ARG A 46 -3.49 10.95 -17.65
CA ARG A 46 -4.28 10.53 -16.48
C ARG A 46 -3.83 11.18 -15.17
N VAL A 47 -2.75 11.96 -15.17
CA VAL A 47 -2.27 12.68 -13.98
C VAL A 47 -2.87 14.08 -13.97
N LYS A 48 -3.62 14.40 -12.90
CA LYS A 48 -4.31 15.68 -12.72
C LYS A 48 -3.85 16.38 -11.45
N LEU A 49 -3.72 17.70 -11.55
CA LEU A 49 -3.60 18.61 -10.41
C LEU A 49 -4.91 19.39 -10.29
N TYR A 50 -5.73 19.03 -9.30
CA TYR A 50 -6.93 19.79 -8.98
C TYR A 50 -6.55 21.01 -8.14
N VAL A 51 -7.06 22.19 -8.51
CA VAL A 51 -6.92 23.45 -7.78
C VAL A 51 -8.32 23.93 -7.40
N PHE A 52 -8.63 23.89 -6.12
CA PHE A 52 -9.97 24.19 -5.61
C PHE A 52 -10.10 25.68 -5.29
N LYS A 53 -11.23 26.26 -5.66
CA LYS A 53 -11.55 27.68 -5.49
C LYS A 53 -12.75 27.87 -4.54
N PRO A 54 -12.70 28.89 -3.67
CA PRO A 54 -11.67 29.92 -3.60
C PRO A 54 -10.45 29.56 -2.74
N SER A 55 -10.44 28.42 -2.03
CA SER A 55 -9.42 28.15 -0.98
C SER A 55 -7.98 28.03 -1.48
N GLY A 56 -7.79 27.71 -2.76
CA GLY A 56 -6.47 27.40 -3.30
C GLY A 56 -5.93 26.04 -2.86
N ARG A 57 -6.77 25.18 -2.24
CA ARG A 57 -6.42 23.79 -1.93
C ARG A 57 -5.99 23.10 -3.21
N ILE A 58 -5.01 22.20 -3.11
CA ILE A 58 -4.54 21.39 -4.23
C ILE A 58 -4.66 19.90 -3.92
N LEU A 59 -4.97 19.10 -4.93
CA LEU A 59 -5.00 17.65 -4.81
C LEU A 59 -4.48 16.99 -6.08
N TRP A 60 -3.53 16.07 -5.90
CA TRP A 60 -3.03 15.25 -7.00
C TRP A 60 -3.88 13.99 -7.13
N VAL A 61 -4.40 13.79 -8.33
CA VAL A 61 -5.26 12.65 -8.65
C VAL A 61 -4.73 11.96 -9.90
N ILE A 62 -4.63 10.63 -9.84
CA ILE A 62 -4.50 9.81 -11.04
C ILE A 62 -5.86 9.22 -11.36
N GLU A 63 -6.35 9.53 -12.55
CA GLU A 63 -7.59 9.00 -13.08
C GLU A 63 -7.37 7.55 -13.56
N GLY A 64 -8.13 6.63 -12.99
CA GLY A 64 -8.23 5.25 -13.46
C GLY A 64 -9.56 5.02 -14.17
N LYS A 65 -9.69 3.89 -14.86
CA LYS A 65 -10.96 3.49 -15.49
C LYS A 65 -12.09 3.31 -14.46
N GLU A 66 -11.74 2.68 -13.33
CA GLU A 66 -12.70 2.30 -12.29
C GLU A 66 -12.66 3.24 -11.08
N ARG A 67 -11.45 3.74 -10.72
CA ARG A 67 -11.24 4.50 -9.49
C ARG A 67 -10.13 5.53 -9.63
N ARG A 68 -10.30 6.66 -8.96
CA ARG A 68 -9.28 7.68 -8.76
C ARG A 68 -8.23 7.20 -7.77
N ARG A 69 -7.00 7.71 -7.89
CA ARG A 69 -5.93 7.49 -6.91
C ARG A 69 -5.43 8.83 -6.40
N PHE A 70 -5.56 9.03 -5.10
CA PHE A 70 -5.14 10.24 -4.42
C PHE A 70 -3.67 10.12 -4.05
N ILE A 71 -2.91 11.20 -4.29
CA ILE A 71 -1.46 11.23 -4.06
C ILE A 71 -1.13 12.44 -3.19
N LEU A 72 -0.26 12.23 -2.20
CA LEU A 72 0.38 13.30 -1.44
C LEU A 72 1.87 13.31 -1.79
N PRO A 73 2.30 14.11 -2.80
CA PRO A 73 3.62 13.98 -3.38
C PRO A 73 4.76 14.20 -2.39
N ALA A 74 4.58 15.08 -1.40
CA ALA A 74 5.60 15.39 -0.40
C ALA A 74 5.95 14.19 0.49
N SER A 75 4.97 13.34 0.81
CA SER A 75 5.18 12.12 1.60
C SER A 75 5.46 10.88 0.76
N GLY A 76 5.23 10.96 -0.56
CA GLY A 76 5.24 9.80 -1.45
C GLY A 76 4.08 8.84 -1.20
N TYR A 77 3.01 9.29 -0.54
CA TYR A 77 1.81 8.50 -0.28
C TYR A 77 0.95 8.36 -1.53
N CYS A 78 0.31 7.19 -1.68
CA CYS A 78 -0.73 6.95 -2.66
C CYS A 78 -1.83 6.05 -2.07
N SER A 79 -3.09 6.33 -2.41
CA SER A 79 -4.26 5.54 -1.98
C SER A 79 -4.40 4.17 -2.64
N CYS A 80 -3.45 3.74 -3.47
CA CYS A 80 -3.52 2.45 -4.16
C CYS A 80 -3.10 1.28 -3.28
N GLU A 81 -3.55 0.07 -3.61
CA GLU A 81 -3.24 -1.12 -2.83
C GLU A 81 -1.77 -1.54 -2.89
N ASP A 82 -1.10 -1.38 -4.05
CA ASP A 82 0.33 -1.64 -4.21
C ASP A 82 1.17 -0.80 -3.24
N PHE A 83 0.73 0.43 -2.93
CA PHE A 83 1.38 1.25 -1.90
C PHE A 83 1.31 0.58 -0.53
N TYR A 84 0.12 0.15 -0.11
CA TYR A 84 -0.04 -0.48 1.20
C TYR A 84 0.63 -1.85 1.32
N PHE A 85 0.53 -2.71 0.31
CA PHE A 85 1.01 -4.09 0.41
C PHE A 85 2.47 -4.29 0.00
N ASN A 86 2.99 -3.43 -0.87
CA ASN A 86 4.35 -3.57 -1.36
C ASN A 86 5.26 -2.43 -0.89
N VAL A 87 4.78 -1.19 -0.84
CA VAL A 87 5.63 -0.06 -0.44
C VAL A 87 5.78 0.03 1.07
N VAL A 88 4.67 -0.01 1.83
CA VAL A 88 4.71 0.05 3.30
C VAL A 88 5.41 -1.19 3.89
N ASP A 89 5.21 -2.36 3.31
CA ASP A 89 5.90 -3.61 3.67
C ASP A 89 7.38 -3.65 3.24
N GLY A 90 7.86 -2.64 2.51
CA GLY A 90 9.25 -2.54 2.05
C GLY A 90 9.63 -3.49 0.90
N LYS A 91 8.68 -4.21 0.31
CA LYS A 91 8.87 -5.09 -0.86
C LYS A 91 9.11 -4.29 -2.16
N ALA A 92 8.65 -3.05 -2.20
CA ALA A 92 8.86 -2.10 -3.28
C ALA A 92 9.20 -0.73 -2.71
N ARG A 93 9.95 0.07 -3.47
CA ARG A 93 10.34 1.42 -3.03
C ARG A 93 9.24 2.45 -3.27
N LEU A 94 8.50 2.31 -4.36
CA LEU A 94 7.40 3.17 -4.78
C LEU A 94 6.38 2.36 -5.58
N CYS A 95 5.11 2.75 -5.52
CA CYS A 95 4.09 2.27 -6.46
C CYS A 95 4.17 3.07 -7.76
N TYR A 96 3.64 2.51 -8.85
CA TYR A 96 3.71 3.16 -10.16
C TYR A 96 2.97 4.50 -10.21
N HIS A 97 1.95 4.71 -9.38
CA HIS A 97 1.21 5.98 -9.31
C HIS A 97 2.08 7.13 -8.80
N VAL A 98 2.88 6.89 -7.75
CA VAL A 98 3.81 7.92 -7.23
C VAL A 98 4.90 8.21 -8.25
N ILE A 99 5.37 7.18 -8.96
CA ILE A 99 6.34 7.34 -10.06
C ILE A 99 5.72 8.20 -11.18
N ALA A 100 4.51 7.89 -11.62
CA ALA A 100 3.80 8.63 -12.67
C ALA A 100 3.60 10.10 -12.28
N GLN A 101 3.13 10.36 -11.05
CA GLN A 101 2.93 11.72 -10.57
C GLN A 101 4.24 12.51 -10.53
N ARG A 102 5.34 11.90 -10.08
CA ARG A 102 6.63 12.58 -10.02
C ARG A 102 7.18 12.91 -11.40
N ILE A 103 7.08 11.96 -12.34
CA ILE A 103 7.44 12.18 -13.75
C ILE A 103 6.59 13.31 -14.33
N ALA A 104 5.28 13.23 -14.19
CA ALA A 104 4.35 14.23 -14.68
C ALA A 104 4.69 15.64 -14.14
N SER A 105 4.90 15.75 -12.83
CA SER A 105 5.19 17.03 -12.19
C SER A 105 6.52 17.65 -12.64
N LEU A 106 7.58 16.86 -12.80
CA LEU A 106 8.91 17.37 -13.16
C LEU A 106 9.08 17.58 -14.67
N CYS A 107 8.34 16.83 -15.49
CA CYS A 107 8.34 16.98 -16.94
C CYS A 107 7.21 17.91 -17.44
N SER A 108 6.43 18.53 -16.55
CA SER A 108 5.24 19.33 -16.89
C SER A 108 4.23 18.58 -17.78
N ARG A 109 4.01 17.29 -17.50
CA ARG A 109 3.09 16.39 -18.23
C ARG A 109 1.90 15.98 -17.36
N TYR A 110 1.09 16.96 -16.96
CA TYR A 110 -0.16 16.77 -16.24
C TYR A 110 -1.16 17.84 -16.67
N ASP A 111 -2.45 17.61 -16.37
CA ASP A 111 -3.48 18.63 -16.58
C ASP A 111 -3.83 19.31 -15.26
N VAL A 112 -4.01 20.63 -15.30
CA VAL A 112 -4.56 21.41 -14.19
C VAL A 112 -6.08 21.46 -14.36
N VAL A 113 -6.81 21.15 -13.30
CA VAL A 113 -8.27 21.20 -13.26
C VAL A 113 -8.68 22.18 -12.17
N GLU A 114 -9.33 23.28 -12.55
CA GLU A 114 -9.97 24.16 -11.57
C GLU A 114 -11.30 23.56 -11.11
N ALA A 115 -11.51 23.51 -9.80
CA ALA A 115 -12.68 22.90 -9.19
C ALA A 115 -13.27 23.79 -8.09
N ARG A 116 -14.54 23.59 -7.77
CA ARG A 116 -15.22 24.25 -6.66
C ARG A 116 -14.83 23.60 -5.34
N ASP A 117 -14.70 24.39 -4.27
CA ASP A 117 -14.28 23.91 -2.95
C ASP A 117 -15.17 22.79 -2.38
N ASP A 118 -16.46 22.73 -2.70
CA ASP A 118 -17.36 21.65 -2.28
C ASP A 118 -16.99 20.29 -2.88
N LEU A 119 -16.47 20.26 -4.11
CA LEU A 119 -15.92 19.04 -4.72
C LEU A 119 -14.70 18.51 -3.98
N TYR A 120 -13.97 19.34 -3.23
CA TYR A 120 -12.88 18.85 -2.39
C TYR A 120 -13.43 17.94 -1.30
N ASP A 121 -14.49 18.37 -0.63
CA ASP A 121 -15.10 17.62 0.45
C ASP A 121 -15.68 16.30 -0.09
N GLU A 122 -16.31 16.31 -1.26
CA GLU A 122 -16.73 15.09 -1.97
C GLU A 122 -15.55 14.14 -2.27
N PHE A 123 -14.40 14.68 -2.72
CA PHE A 123 -13.21 13.85 -3.01
C PHE A 123 -12.62 13.27 -1.73
N ILE A 124 -12.65 14.01 -0.63
CA ILE A 124 -12.21 13.52 0.69
C ILE A 124 -13.17 12.47 1.23
N GLU A 125 -14.48 12.64 1.03
CA GLU A 125 -15.45 11.61 1.37
C GLU A 125 -15.29 10.36 0.52
N GLU A 126 -15.09 10.48 -0.81
CA GLU A 126 -14.73 9.36 -1.69
C GLU A 126 -13.49 8.63 -1.15
N PHE A 127 -12.46 9.39 -0.75
CA PHE A 127 -11.24 8.83 -0.20
C PHE A 127 -11.46 8.12 1.15
N ARG A 128 -12.25 8.69 2.06
CA ARG A 128 -12.58 8.09 3.36
C ARG A 128 -13.45 6.84 3.22
N ASN A 129 -14.39 6.88 2.28
CA ASN A 129 -15.37 5.84 2.05
C ASN A 129 -14.94 4.85 0.97
N MET A 130 -13.73 5.01 0.41
CA MET A 130 -13.24 4.20 -0.70
C MET A 130 -13.39 2.73 -0.34
N PRO A 131 -14.35 2.01 -0.97
CA PRO A 131 -14.60 0.63 -0.59
C PRO A 131 -13.37 -0.16 -1.00
N MET A 132 -12.80 -0.88 -0.05
CA MET A 132 -11.75 -1.87 -0.28
C MET A 132 -12.36 -3.13 -0.93
N GLU A 133 -13.20 -2.93 -1.94
CA GLU A 133 -13.84 -3.98 -2.75
C GLU A 133 -12.74 -4.79 -3.44
N GLY A 134 -12.74 -6.10 -3.16
CA GLY A 134 -11.68 -7.04 -3.54
C GLY A 134 -10.79 -7.49 -2.36
N ARG A 135 -10.93 -6.92 -1.16
CA ARG A 135 -10.26 -7.44 0.05
C ARG A 135 -11.23 -8.21 0.94
N PRO A 136 -10.81 -9.33 1.56
CA PRO A 136 -11.30 -9.64 2.89
C PRO A 136 -10.91 -8.46 3.79
N ARG A 137 -11.81 -7.89 4.61
CA ARG A 137 -11.46 -6.84 5.59
C ARG A 137 -10.12 -7.21 6.23
N TYR A 138 -9.22 -6.27 6.53
CA TYR A 138 -8.03 -6.61 7.34
C TYR A 138 -8.44 -7.34 8.64
N LEU A 139 -9.61 -7.00 9.19
CA LEU A 139 -10.27 -7.75 10.26
C LEU A 139 -10.64 -9.19 9.88
N ASN A 140 -11.13 -9.46 8.67
CA ASN A 140 -11.44 -10.81 8.18
C ASN A 140 -10.14 -11.60 7.90
N VAL A 141 -9.10 -10.98 7.32
CA VAL A 141 -7.78 -11.63 7.15
C VAL A 141 -7.17 -11.94 8.51
N ALA A 142 -7.16 -10.96 9.42
CA ALA A 142 -6.65 -11.14 10.78
C ALA A 142 -7.47 -12.16 11.56
N GLU A 143 -8.79 -12.18 11.44
CA GLU A 143 -9.63 -13.16 12.12
C GLU A 143 -9.46 -14.56 11.52
N ASN A 144 -9.33 -14.70 10.19
CA ASN A 144 -9.01 -15.98 9.56
C ASN A 144 -7.65 -16.51 10.04
N VAL A 145 -6.64 -15.63 10.11
CA VAL A 145 -5.31 -15.96 10.65
C VAL A 145 -5.42 -16.36 12.12
N ARG A 146 -6.20 -15.64 12.94
CA ARG A 146 -6.40 -15.96 14.36
C ARG A 146 -7.16 -17.27 14.54
N ALA A 147 -8.21 -17.52 13.77
CA ALA A 147 -8.97 -18.77 13.83
C ALA A 147 -8.05 -19.96 13.53
N ALA A 148 -7.32 -19.91 12.41
CA ALA A 148 -6.36 -20.94 12.04
C ALA A 148 -5.22 -21.09 13.08
N ALA A 149 -4.73 -19.99 13.65
CA ALA A 149 -3.73 -20.04 14.72
C ALA A 149 -4.29 -20.66 16.00
N SER A 150 -5.56 -20.40 16.33
CA SER A 150 -6.27 -20.98 17.47
C SER A 150 -6.36 -22.50 17.33
N GLU A 151 -6.80 -22.99 16.17
CA GLU A 151 -6.87 -24.42 15.86
C GLU A 151 -5.49 -25.09 15.99
N ILE A 152 -4.44 -24.50 15.40
CA ILE A 152 -3.08 -25.04 15.47
C ILE A 152 -2.59 -25.11 16.91
N LEU A 153 -2.84 -24.08 17.72
CA LEU A 153 -2.39 -24.02 19.11
C LEU A 153 -3.22 -24.93 20.02
N ALA A 154 -4.49 -25.18 19.70
CA ALA A 154 -5.32 -26.17 20.38
C ALA A 154 -4.83 -27.60 20.07
N GLU A 155 -4.53 -27.90 18.80
CA GLU A 155 -4.08 -29.22 18.34
C GLU A 155 -2.64 -29.53 18.77
N LYS A 156 -1.71 -28.58 18.60
CA LYS A 156 -0.26 -28.81 18.76
C LYS A 156 0.33 -28.17 20.01
N GLY A 157 -0.50 -27.56 20.85
CA GLY A 157 -0.07 -26.85 22.06
C GLY A 157 0.78 -25.61 21.77
N PRO A 158 1.51 -25.09 22.77
CA PRO A 158 2.33 -23.87 22.65
C PRO A 158 3.39 -23.93 21.54
N GLN A 159 3.39 -22.94 20.64
CA GLN A 159 4.33 -22.89 19.51
C GLN A 159 5.14 -21.59 19.44
N PRO A 160 6.44 -21.63 19.07
CA PRO A 160 7.19 -20.44 18.68
C PRO A 160 6.56 -19.77 17.44
N ILE A 161 6.71 -18.44 17.33
CA ILE A 161 6.14 -17.69 16.20
C ILE A 161 6.61 -18.20 14.82
N GLY A 162 7.87 -18.65 14.73
CA GLY A 162 8.43 -19.16 13.48
C GLY A 162 7.75 -20.45 13.01
N VAL A 163 7.45 -21.35 13.96
CA VAL A 163 6.74 -22.60 13.68
C VAL A 163 5.28 -22.32 13.34
N LEU A 164 4.62 -21.45 14.12
CA LEU A 164 3.24 -21.07 13.86
C LEU A 164 3.07 -20.40 12.49
N TYR A 165 4.00 -19.53 12.10
CA TYR A 165 4.03 -18.93 10.77
C TYR A 165 4.16 -19.98 9.66
N PHE A 166 5.10 -20.91 9.81
CA PHE A 166 5.29 -22.00 8.85
C PHE A 166 4.01 -22.85 8.69
N LEU A 167 3.41 -23.30 9.81
CA LEU A 167 2.20 -24.12 9.78
C LEU A 167 1.00 -23.40 9.17
N LEU A 168 0.86 -22.09 9.39
CA LEU A 168 -0.18 -21.28 8.76
C LEU A 168 0.04 -21.16 7.25
N SER A 169 1.29 -20.97 6.82
CA SER A 169 1.63 -20.95 5.39
C SER A 169 1.35 -22.29 4.70
N GLU A 170 1.65 -23.42 5.34
CA GLU A 170 1.32 -24.75 4.82
C GLU A 170 -0.20 -24.97 4.67
N ARG A 171 -1.01 -24.30 5.49
CA ARG A 171 -2.49 -24.27 5.37
C ARG A 171 -2.99 -23.26 4.32
N GLY A 172 -2.10 -22.65 3.53
CA GLY A 172 -2.46 -21.65 2.53
C GLY A 172 -2.91 -20.31 3.10
N VAL A 173 -2.66 -20.06 4.40
CA VAL A 173 -2.97 -18.77 5.02
C VAL A 173 -1.87 -17.77 4.67
N ASP A 174 -2.19 -16.82 3.79
CA ASP A 174 -1.25 -15.78 3.37
C ASP A 174 -1.02 -14.77 4.49
N ILE A 175 0.21 -14.76 5.02
CA ILE A 175 0.63 -13.87 6.10
C ILE A 175 1.92 -13.19 5.66
N PRO A 176 1.99 -11.85 5.60
CA PRO A 176 3.12 -11.14 5.02
C PRO A 176 4.48 -11.39 5.70
N SER A 177 4.47 -11.62 7.02
CA SER A 177 5.68 -11.89 7.79
C SER A 177 5.38 -12.46 9.20
N LYS A 178 6.40 -13.04 9.84
CA LYS A 178 6.36 -13.44 11.27
C LYS A 178 6.02 -12.27 12.20
N ARG A 179 6.44 -11.05 11.84
CA ARG A 179 6.14 -9.82 12.60
C ARG A 179 4.67 -9.46 12.49
N SER A 180 4.11 -9.55 11.29
CA SER A 180 2.67 -9.33 11.04
C SER A 180 1.83 -10.34 11.81
N LEU A 181 2.20 -11.63 11.78
CA LEU A 181 1.55 -12.66 12.60
C LEU A 181 1.58 -12.31 14.09
N SER A 182 2.75 -11.93 14.62
CA SER A 182 2.89 -11.56 16.04
C SER A 182 1.97 -10.40 16.43
N MET A 183 1.84 -9.40 15.55
CA MET A 183 0.96 -8.25 15.78
C MET A 183 -0.51 -8.65 15.73
N ILE A 184 -0.90 -9.47 14.75
CA ILE A 184 -2.28 -9.99 14.61
C ILE A 184 -2.72 -10.75 15.85
N LEU A 185 -1.87 -11.63 16.39
CA LEU A 185 -2.16 -12.41 17.60
C LEU A 185 -2.16 -11.54 18.85
N ARG A 186 -1.23 -10.57 18.96
CA ARG A 186 -1.14 -9.66 20.12
C ARG A 186 -2.33 -8.72 20.22
N MET A 187 -2.82 -8.23 19.09
CA MET A 187 -3.94 -7.29 19.00
C MET A 187 -5.28 -8.02 18.80
N ASP A 188 -5.39 -9.28 19.22
CA ASP A 188 -6.66 -10.00 19.17
C ASP A 188 -7.66 -9.36 20.13
N PRO A 189 -8.78 -8.79 19.66
CA PRO A 189 -9.78 -8.15 20.53
C PRO A 189 -10.41 -9.13 21.52
N LYS A 190 -10.39 -10.44 21.20
CA LYS A 190 -10.89 -11.51 22.08
C LYS A 190 -9.85 -11.99 23.10
N ASN A 191 -8.61 -11.47 23.04
CA ASN A 191 -7.49 -11.88 23.90
C ASN A 191 -7.23 -13.40 23.94
N ARG A 192 -7.45 -14.12 22.82
CA ARG A 192 -7.27 -15.58 22.76
C ARG A 192 -5.81 -15.98 22.98
N PHE A 193 -4.85 -15.15 22.57
CA PHE A 193 -3.43 -15.53 22.51
C PHE A 193 -2.60 -14.84 23.60
N LYS A 194 -1.69 -15.60 24.21
CA LYS A 194 -0.68 -15.10 25.15
C LYS A 194 0.71 -15.52 24.68
N PHE A 195 1.71 -14.68 24.93
CA PHE A 195 3.12 -15.01 24.66
C PHE A 195 3.85 -15.24 25.99
N LYS A 196 4.34 -16.45 26.23
CA LYS A 196 5.04 -16.83 27.46
C LYS A 196 6.18 -17.80 27.13
N SER A 197 7.34 -17.58 27.74
CA SER A 197 8.53 -18.43 27.58
C SER A 197 8.90 -18.70 26.11
N GLY A 198 8.84 -17.67 25.26
CA GLY A 198 9.20 -17.77 23.84
C GLY A 198 8.14 -18.41 22.94
N LYS A 199 6.98 -18.77 23.47
CA LYS A 199 5.92 -19.47 22.73
C LYS A 199 4.59 -18.71 22.81
N TRP A 200 3.82 -18.81 21.74
CA TRP A 200 2.42 -18.42 21.70
C TRP A 200 1.55 -19.54 22.25
N ILE A 201 0.58 -19.16 23.08
CA ILE A 201 -0.25 -20.05 23.86
C ILE A 201 -1.70 -19.60 23.69
N LEU A 202 -2.62 -20.56 23.53
CA LEU A 202 -4.04 -20.30 23.59
C LEU A 202 -4.50 -20.17 25.05
N SER A 203 -5.23 -19.11 25.37
CA SER A 203 -5.80 -18.89 26.69
C SER A 203 -6.79 -19.98 27.06
N GLU A 204 -6.90 -20.28 28.36
CA GLU A 204 -7.63 -21.44 28.89
C GLU A 204 -9.10 -21.46 28.48
N SER A 205 -9.74 -20.29 28.37
CA SER A 205 -11.14 -20.15 27.94
C SER A 205 -11.40 -20.52 26.47
N PHE A 206 -10.36 -20.86 25.70
CA PHE A 206 -10.46 -21.22 24.28
C PHE A 206 -9.79 -22.56 23.94
N ARG A 207 -9.43 -23.37 24.94
CA ARG A 207 -8.79 -24.68 24.73
C ARG A 207 -9.78 -25.84 24.53
N GLU A 208 -11.09 -25.64 24.71
CA GLU A 208 -12.12 -26.70 24.75
C GLU A 208 -13.33 -26.44 23.83
N THR A 209 -13.09 -25.99 22.60
CA THR A 209 -14.08 -26.04 21.49
C THR A 209 -13.43 -26.71 20.30
#